data_AF-A0A2R5GEG7-F1
#
_entry.id   AF-A0A2R5GEG7-F1
#
_cell.length_a   1.000
_cell.length_b   1.000
_cell.length_c   1.000
_cell.angle_alpha   90.00
_cell.angle_beta   90.00
_cell.angle_gamma   90.00
#
_symmetry.space_group_name_H-M   'P 1'
#
loop_
_entity.id
_entity.type
_entity.pdbx_description
1 polymer ?
#
loop_
_entity_poly.entity_id
_entity_poly.type
_entity_poly.pdbx_seq_one_letter_code
_entity_poly.pdbx_strand_id
1 'polypeptide(L)'
;MKVALALAMALPAVHVAHAQPAYDSGSYFYGRCTDVDKAYFNGFSTPIFGRTKQEALDTCFENFGTSVQAMSWNRIEGTFTCYFTDEQYNSFLEAGIPFLWFDNPGGEIVYGSSVNGGSEEGVITCYAFRLASTCSARVLAAVDTTFAAKYPKPAVEKAIESIRSAGFAAIKLPFNKDVKFGILELKRTSINWRVRLGSPAANVPGDLVEKFLDIDVGAGNRAYGTKFPPLFRGVADKLASADKPSFMLLFSDGHLLKPSNVDNYIALKAEMLNRLGATAPRIICIRIVEEENTPFLDAVCDSSYSVSQFPNADDYYDSRYNSEYDENRALANALVQEICP
;
A
#
# COMPACT_ATOMS: atom_id res chain seq x y z
N MET A 1 -1.95 45.24 54.38
CA MET A 1 -1.85 44.80 52.97
C MET A 1 -1.34 43.37 52.95
N LYS A 2 -2.16 42.38 52.62
CA LYS A 2 -1.75 40.98 52.46
C LYS A 2 -1.61 40.72 50.96
N VAL A 3 -0.39 40.49 50.49
CA VAL A 3 -0.10 40.10 49.10
C VAL A 3 -0.05 38.58 49.07
N ALA A 4 -1.03 37.96 48.42
CA ALA A 4 -1.04 36.52 48.17
C ALA A 4 -0.21 36.26 46.90
N LEU A 5 0.91 35.55 47.07
CA LEU A 5 1.77 35.10 45.97
C LEU A 5 1.21 33.77 45.44
N ALA A 6 0.57 33.81 44.26
CA ALA A 6 0.10 32.61 43.58
C ALA A 6 1.27 31.96 42.83
N LEU A 7 1.72 30.81 43.33
CA LEU A 7 2.70 29.96 42.65
C LEU A 7 1.97 29.22 41.51
N ALA A 8 2.16 29.65 40.27
CA ALA A 8 1.70 28.91 39.10
C ALA A 8 2.60 27.67 38.92
N MET A 9 2.09 26.49 39.26
CA MET A 9 2.77 25.24 38.92
C MET A 9 2.64 25.01 37.41
N ALA A 10 3.74 25.14 36.68
CA ALA A 10 3.81 24.71 35.28
C ALA A 10 3.65 23.19 35.24
N LEU A 11 2.56 22.71 34.64
CA LEU A 11 2.39 21.30 34.32
C LEU A 11 3.46 20.90 33.31
N PRO A 12 4.16 19.76 33.48
CA PRO A 12 5.10 19.28 32.49
C PRO A 12 4.36 19.02 31.18
N ALA A 13 4.89 19.58 30.08
CA ALA A 13 4.40 19.26 28.75
C ALA A 13 4.60 17.75 28.51
N VAL A 14 3.48 17.02 28.48
CA VAL A 14 3.48 15.61 28.08
C VAL A 14 3.83 15.58 26.60
N HIS A 15 5.10 15.30 26.30
CA HIS A 15 5.53 15.02 24.95
C HIS A 15 4.99 13.64 24.61
N VAL A 16 3.97 13.60 23.76
CA VAL A 16 3.51 12.34 23.17
C VAL A 16 4.67 11.86 22.30
N ALA A 17 5.37 10.82 22.76
CA ALA A 17 6.40 10.17 21.97
C ALA A 17 5.72 9.61 20.71
N HIS A 18 5.95 10.25 19.57
CA HIS A 18 5.56 9.68 18.29
C HIS A 18 6.42 8.43 18.08
N ALA A 19 5.80 7.25 18.16
CA ALA A 19 6.47 6.01 17.83
C ALA A 19 6.99 6.10 16.40
N GLN A 20 8.31 5.94 16.23
CA GLN A 20 8.94 5.94 14.92
C GLN A 20 8.40 4.78 14.08
N PRO A 21 8.18 4.97 12.77
CA PRO A 21 7.73 3.89 11.90
C PRO A 21 8.78 2.79 11.84
N ALA A 22 8.33 1.54 11.68
CA ALA A 22 9.26 0.47 11.32
C ALA A 22 9.82 0.74 9.91
N TYR A 23 11.07 0.40 9.63
CA TYR A 23 11.71 0.70 8.34
C TYR A 23 11.04 -0.02 7.16
N ASP A 24 10.24 -1.04 7.43
CA ASP A 24 9.46 -1.82 6.48
C ASP A 24 7.95 -1.57 6.59
N SER A 25 7.54 -0.57 7.37
CA SER A 25 6.13 -0.19 7.54
C SER A 25 5.55 0.56 6.35
N GLY A 26 6.40 1.15 5.50
CA GLY A 26 5.99 1.89 4.30
C GLY A 26 6.44 1.27 2.99
N SER A 27 6.40 2.08 1.93
CA SER A 27 6.84 1.70 0.59
C SER A 27 8.36 1.64 0.49
N TYR A 28 8.91 0.80 -0.37
CA TYR A 28 10.32 0.86 -0.70
C TYR A 28 10.52 0.62 -2.19
N PHE A 29 11.58 1.18 -2.73
CA PHE A 29 11.87 1.20 -4.16
C PHE A 29 13.36 1.05 -4.40
N TYR A 30 13.74 0.61 -5.60
CA TYR A 30 15.14 0.67 -6.01
C TYR A 30 15.59 2.09 -6.33
N GLY A 31 16.88 2.33 -6.15
CA GLY A 31 17.49 3.63 -6.36
C GLY A 31 17.26 4.61 -5.21
N ARG A 32 17.75 5.84 -5.38
CA ARG A 32 17.42 6.95 -4.48
C ARG A 32 15.91 7.23 -4.52
N CYS A 33 15.44 7.91 -3.47
CA CYS A 33 14.06 8.36 -3.40
C CYS A 33 13.80 9.48 -4.41
N THR A 34 12.80 9.29 -5.27
CA THR A 34 12.35 10.27 -6.28
C THR A 34 10.88 10.59 -6.10
N ASP A 35 10.37 11.67 -6.70
CA ASP A 35 8.93 11.96 -6.72
C ASP A 35 8.20 11.28 -7.90
N VAL A 36 6.94 11.67 -8.11
CA VAL A 36 6.11 11.17 -9.23
C VAL A 36 6.66 11.54 -10.61
N ASP A 37 7.39 12.63 -10.71
CA ASP A 37 8.02 13.12 -11.93
C ASP A 37 9.47 12.63 -12.09
N LYS A 38 9.91 11.74 -11.18
CA LYS A 38 11.26 11.17 -11.08
C LYS A 38 12.33 12.18 -10.65
N ALA A 39 11.95 13.34 -10.10
CA ALA A 39 12.90 14.27 -9.51
C ALA A 39 13.44 13.69 -8.19
N TYR A 40 14.76 13.79 -7.95
CA TYR A 40 15.38 13.27 -6.74
C TYR A 40 15.05 14.14 -5.52
N PHE A 41 14.66 13.51 -4.42
CA PHE A 41 14.51 14.22 -3.16
C PHE A 41 15.84 14.80 -2.66
N ASN A 42 15.78 16.00 -2.09
CA ASN A 42 16.90 16.58 -1.34
C ASN A 42 17.05 15.87 0.01
N GLY A 43 18.29 15.63 0.44
CA GLY A 43 18.54 14.88 1.66
C GLY A 43 19.86 15.16 2.33
N PHE A 44 20.04 14.56 3.51
CA PHE A 44 21.30 14.52 4.22
C PHE A 44 21.73 13.07 4.38
N SER A 45 23.00 12.79 4.08
CA SER A 45 23.58 11.46 4.15
C SER A 45 24.54 11.32 5.32
N THR A 46 24.66 10.11 5.86
CA THR A 46 25.65 9.79 6.89
C THR A 46 26.08 8.32 6.77
N PRO A 47 27.29 7.94 7.23
CA PRO A 47 27.71 6.55 7.19
C PRO A 47 26.86 5.65 8.09
N ILE A 48 26.65 4.41 7.63
CA ILE A 48 25.87 3.40 8.35
C ILE A 48 26.50 3.07 9.71
N PHE A 49 27.83 3.03 9.80
CA PHE A 49 28.58 2.68 11.03
C PHE A 49 28.08 1.40 11.71
N GLY A 50 27.75 0.38 10.93
CA GLY A 50 27.26 -0.91 11.42
C GLY A 50 25.81 -0.91 11.93
N ARG A 51 25.09 0.22 11.83
CA ARG A 51 23.65 0.28 12.12
C ARG A 51 22.87 -0.70 11.24
N THR A 52 21.71 -1.12 11.72
CA THR A 52 20.64 -1.76 10.96
C THR A 52 19.81 -0.71 10.22
N LYS A 53 18.93 -1.15 9.31
CA LYS A 53 17.99 -0.27 8.60
C LYS A 53 17.06 0.47 9.56
N GLN A 54 16.59 -0.20 10.62
CA GLN A 54 15.77 0.43 11.65
C GLN A 54 16.55 1.48 12.42
N GLU A 55 17.76 1.16 12.91
CA GLU A 55 18.58 2.13 13.65
C GLU A 55 18.93 3.35 12.79
N ALA A 56 19.17 3.18 11.48
CA ALA A 56 19.38 4.30 10.56
C ALA A 56 18.12 5.17 10.43
N LEU A 57 16.93 4.56 10.33
CA LEU A 57 15.68 5.29 10.31
C LEU A 57 15.43 6.04 11.62
N ASP A 58 15.66 5.37 12.75
CA ASP A 58 15.54 5.98 14.08
C ASP A 58 16.48 7.18 14.20
N THR A 59 17.70 7.07 13.65
CA THR A 59 18.67 8.17 13.57
C THR A 59 18.17 9.33 12.71
N CYS A 60 17.47 9.06 11.59
CA CYS A 60 16.82 10.12 10.78
C CYS A 60 15.81 10.91 11.63
N PHE A 61 14.90 10.21 12.31
CA PHE A 61 13.86 10.86 13.11
C PHE A 61 14.41 11.52 14.38
N GLU A 62 15.48 11.00 14.97
CA GLU A 62 16.16 11.63 16.11
C GLU A 62 16.75 13.00 15.75
N ASN A 63 17.38 13.11 14.57
CA ASN A 63 18.07 14.33 14.16
C ASN A 63 17.15 15.34 13.46
N PHE A 64 16.17 14.86 12.70
CA PHE A 64 15.33 15.72 11.85
C PHE A 64 13.84 15.70 12.22
N GLY A 65 13.47 14.97 13.27
CA GLY A 65 12.09 14.90 13.75
C GLY A 65 11.13 14.29 12.71
N THR A 66 9.87 14.71 12.77
CA THR A 66 8.80 14.22 11.90
C THR A 66 8.85 14.76 10.46
N SER A 67 9.87 15.55 10.12
CA SER A 67 10.06 16.10 8.77
C SER A 67 10.61 15.09 7.77
N VAL A 68 11.13 13.95 8.22
CA VAL A 68 11.67 12.89 7.37
C VAL A 68 10.58 12.32 6.48
N GLN A 69 10.76 12.42 5.15
CA GLN A 69 9.81 11.91 4.16
C GLN A 69 10.14 10.48 3.73
N ALA A 70 11.43 10.18 3.61
CA ALA A 70 11.94 8.89 3.20
C ALA A 70 13.39 8.70 3.68
N MET A 71 13.92 7.48 3.54
CA MET A 71 15.31 7.16 3.76
C MET A 71 15.81 6.27 2.62
N SER A 72 16.99 6.51 2.07
CA SER A 72 17.65 5.51 1.21
C SER A 72 18.78 4.82 1.94
N TRP A 73 18.95 3.54 1.67
CA TRP A 73 20.03 2.70 2.16
C TRP A 73 20.98 2.35 1.02
N ASN A 74 22.23 2.79 1.10
CA ASN A 74 23.28 2.46 0.12
C ASN A 74 24.34 1.57 0.78
N ARG A 75 24.24 0.27 0.53
CA ARG A 75 25.17 -0.70 1.13
C ARG A 75 26.57 -0.62 0.55
N ILE A 76 26.71 -0.25 -0.72
CA ILE A 76 28.02 -0.20 -1.41
C ILE A 76 28.84 0.99 -0.91
N GLU A 77 28.21 2.15 -0.83
CA GLU A 77 28.87 3.36 -0.29
C GLU A 77 28.94 3.34 1.24
N GLY A 78 28.20 2.44 1.89
CA GLY A 78 28.17 2.33 3.35
C GLY A 78 27.45 3.51 4.01
N THR A 79 26.45 4.08 3.34
CA THR A 79 25.73 5.28 3.77
C THR A 79 24.22 5.06 3.78
N PHE A 80 23.51 5.90 4.53
CA PHE A 80 22.08 6.10 4.36
C PHE A 80 21.79 7.59 4.24
N THR A 81 20.68 7.94 3.59
CA THR A 81 20.26 9.32 3.36
C THR A 81 18.84 9.50 3.87
N CYS A 82 18.56 10.56 4.62
CA CYS A 82 17.20 10.97 4.97
C CYS A 82 16.75 12.06 4.00
N TYR A 83 15.52 11.97 3.49
CA TYR A 83 14.99 12.85 2.47
C TYR A 83 13.88 13.75 2.99
N PHE A 84 13.77 14.94 2.42
CA PHE A 84 12.90 16.02 2.87
C PHE A 84 12.19 16.70 1.69
N THR A 85 11.10 17.41 1.97
CA THR A 85 10.59 18.41 1.02
C THR A 85 11.58 19.58 0.88
N ASP A 86 11.53 20.32 -0.22
CA ASP A 86 12.46 21.45 -0.46
C ASP A 86 12.39 22.51 0.65
N GLU A 87 11.19 22.82 1.17
CA GLU A 87 11.02 23.75 2.28
C GLU A 87 11.74 23.27 3.55
N GLN A 88 11.53 22.00 3.91
CA GLN A 88 12.15 21.39 5.10
C GLN A 88 13.67 21.29 4.93
N TYR A 89 14.12 20.89 3.76
CA TYR A 89 15.53 20.79 3.42
C TYR A 89 16.27 22.13 3.57
N ASN A 90 15.72 23.19 2.97
CA ASN A 90 16.27 24.54 3.08
C ASN A 90 16.26 25.04 4.52
N SER A 91 15.20 24.76 5.28
CA SER A 91 15.16 25.09 6.72
C SER A 91 16.28 24.43 7.52
N PHE A 92 16.63 23.17 7.22
CA PHE A 92 17.75 22.49 7.87
C PHE A 92 19.12 23.03 7.44
N LEU A 93 19.28 23.42 6.17
CA LEU A 93 20.51 24.09 5.72
C LEU A 93 20.74 25.41 6.48
N GLU A 94 19.69 26.20 6.69
CA GLU A 94 19.76 27.46 7.43
C GLU A 94 20.02 27.24 8.94
N ALA A 95 19.41 26.21 9.52
CA ALA A 95 19.57 25.87 10.94
C ALA A 95 20.94 25.24 11.25
N GLY A 96 21.59 24.64 10.25
CA GLY A 96 22.85 23.92 10.37
C GLY A 96 22.66 22.40 10.34
N ILE A 97 23.54 21.73 9.58
CA ILE A 97 23.53 20.28 9.40
C ILE A 97 24.15 19.61 10.64
N PRO A 98 23.54 18.53 11.20
CA PRO A 98 24.10 17.85 12.36
C PRO A 98 25.50 17.26 12.09
N PHE A 99 26.30 17.07 13.15
CA PHE A 99 27.66 16.54 13.02
C PHE A 99 27.67 15.15 12.36
N LEU A 100 28.61 14.92 11.43
CA LEU A 100 28.74 13.71 10.59
C LEU A 100 27.63 13.49 9.55
N TRP A 101 26.78 14.48 9.32
CA TRP A 101 25.87 14.49 8.18
C TRP A 101 26.46 15.33 7.05
N PHE A 102 26.21 14.88 5.84
CA PHE A 102 26.68 15.50 4.61
C PHE A 102 25.50 15.89 3.75
N ASP A 103 25.57 17.11 3.22
CA ASP A 103 24.67 17.58 2.17
C ASP A 103 24.64 16.57 1.01
N ASN A 104 23.43 16.14 0.64
CA ASN A 104 23.17 15.28 -0.51
C ASN A 104 22.03 15.91 -1.33
N PRO A 105 22.35 16.94 -2.14
CA PRO A 105 21.32 17.66 -2.87
C PRO A 105 20.79 16.78 -4.00
N GLY A 106 19.46 16.73 -4.13
CA GLY A 106 18.78 16.22 -5.30
C GLY A 106 19.07 17.15 -6.48
N GLY A 107 19.34 16.57 -7.66
CA GLY A 107 19.71 17.36 -8.84
C GLY A 107 18.58 18.24 -9.40
N GLU A 108 17.34 18.05 -8.95
CA GLU A 108 16.13 18.70 -9.47
C GLU A 108 15.16 19.08 -8.35
N ILE A 109 14.34 20.11 -8.58
CA ILE A 109 13.31 20.61 -7.64
C ILE A 109 12.19 19.57 -7.55
N VAL A 110 11.76 19.25 -6.33
CA VAL A 110 10.76 18.23 -6.06
C VAL A 110 9.40 18.89 -5.91
N TYR A 111 8.43 18.51 -6.75
CA TYR A 111 7.08 19.08 -6.70
C TYR A 111 6.07 18.14 -6.02
N GLY A 112 6.41 16.85 -5.91
CA GLY A 112 5.49 15.82 -5.42
C GLY A 112 5.57 15.52 -3.92
N SER A 113 4.43 15.15 -3.33
CA SER A 113 4.33 14.59 -1.98
C SER A 113 4.62 13.10 -1.90
N SER A 114 4.57 12.39 -3.02
CA SER A 114 4.74 10.94 -3.11
C SER A 114 6.19 10.58 -3.41
N VAL A 115 6.65 9.46 -2.84
CA VAL A 115 8.02 8.97 -2.98
C VAL A 115 8.03 7.68 -3.79
N ASN A 116 8.92 7.59 -4.76
CA ASN A 116 9.19 6.50 -5.69
C ASN A 116 10.69 6.15 -5.67
N GLY A 117 11.08 5.19 -6.51
CA GLY A 117 12.47 4.84 -6.77
C GLY A 117 13.03 5.47 -8.04
N GLY A 118 14.31 5.81 -8.00
CA GLY A 118 15.11 6.15 -9.18
C GLY A 118 15.53 4.92 -9.99
N SER A 119 16.19 5.16 -11.13
CA SER A 119 16.68 4.11 -12.04
C SER A 119 18.01 3.47 -11.59
N GLU A 120 18.52 3.78 -10.40
CA GLU A 120 19.79 3.25 -9.88
C GLU A 120 19.57 1.85 -9.28
N GLU A 121 19.19 0.91 -10.16
CA GLU A 121 18.78 -0.44 -9.79
C GLU A 121 19.84 -1.17 -8.95
N GLY A 122 19.40 -1.83 -7.87
CA GLY A 122 20.16 -2.85 -7.14
C GLY A 122 21.21 -2.38 -6.12
N VAL A 123 21.60 -1.09 -6.10
CA VAL A 123 22.63 -0.58 -5.15
C VAL A 123 22.03 0.17 -3.97
N ILE A 124 20.95 0.88 -4.24
CA ILE A 124 20.30 1.79 -3.30
C ILE A 124 18.85 1.31 -3.13
N THR A 125 18.37 1.32 -1.90
CA THR A 125 16.95 1.07 -1.61
C THR A 125 16.36 2.29 -0.95
N CYS A 126 15.40 2.95 -1.60
CA CYS A 126 14.57 3.98 -1.01
C CYS A 126 13.49 3.33 -0.13
N TYR A 127 13.24 3.89 1.05
CA TYR A 127 12.17 3.55 1.97
C TYR A 127 11.34 4.80 2.22
N ALA A 128 10.09 4.79 1.78
CA ALA A 128 9.13 5.88 1.91
C ALA A 128 8.23 5.65 3.12
N PHE A 129 8.31 6.54 4.11
CA PHE A 129 7.62 6.38 5.40
C PHE A 129 6.49 7.37 5.59
N ARG A 130 6.06 8.09 4.55
CA ARG A 130 4.84 8.88 4.61
C ARG A 130 3.66 7.93 4.86
N LEU A 131 3.44 7.67 6.15
CA LEU A 131 2.15 7.43 6.75
C LEU A 131 1.30 8.58 6.24
N ALA A 132 0.39 8.31 5.31
CA ALA A 132 -0.62 9.26 4.93
C ALA A 132 -1.45 9.56 6.19
N SER A 133 -0.97 10.49 7.01
CA SER A 133 -1.56 10.88 8.30
C SER A 133 -2.97 11.45 8.11
N THR A 134 -3.32 11.78 6.86
CA THR A 134 -4.62 12.24 6.40
C THR A 134 -5.33 11.25 5.46
N CYS A 135 -4.89 9.98 5.35
CA CYS A 135 -5.60 9.04 4.49
C CYS A 135 -7.02 8.82 4.99
N SER A 136 -7.98 8.99 4.10
CA SER A 136 -9.36 8.60 4.31
C SER A 136 -9.80 7.82 3.08
N ALA A 137 -10.26 6.60 3.29
CA ALA A 137 -10.63 5.74 2.17
C ALA A 137 -11.62 4.67 2.64
N ARG A 138 -12.50 4.26 1.72
CA ARG A 138 -13.30 3.05 1.86
C ARG A 138 -12.75 2.04 0.85
N VAL A 139 -12.13 0.99 1.33
CA VAL A 139 -11.45 0.00 0.51
C VAL A 139 -12.16 -1.33 0.66
N LEU A 140 -12.46 -2.00 -0.45
CA LEU A 140 -13.02 -3.34 -0.46
C LEU A 140 -12.12 -4.28 -1.25
N ALA A 141 -11.56 -5.29 -0.59
CA ALA A 141 -10.99 -6.44 -1.29
C ALA A 141 -12.11 -7.37 -1.78
N ALA A 142 -12.35 -7.39 -3.08
CA ALA A 142 -13.17 -8.37 -3.77
C ALA A 142 -12.27 -9.51 -4.27
N VAL A 143 -12.27 -10.62 -3.54
CA VAL A 143 -11.33 -11.73 -3.75
C VAL A 143 -12.00 -12.86 -4.52
N ASP A 144 -11.51 -13.14 -5.71
CA ASP A 144 -11.90 -14.31 -6.49
C ASP A 144 -11.37 -15.57 -5.80
N THR A 145 -12.27 -16.51 -5.49
CA THR A 145 -11.89 -17.83 -4.97
C THR A 145 -12.25 -18.94 -5.94
N THR A 146 -12.56 -18.61 -7.19
CA THR A 146 -12.88 -19.57 -8.25
C THR A 146 -11.79 -19.62 -9.31
N PHE A 147 -10.97 -20.66 -9.24
CA PHE A 147 -9.88 -20.85 -10.19
C PHE A 147 -10.14 -22.07 -11.07
N ALA A 148 -10.09 -21.85 -12.39
CA ALA A 148 -10.26 -22.90 -13.38
C ALA A 148 -8.99 -23.76 -13.49
N ALA A 149 -8.79 -24.70 -12.56
CA ALA A 149 -7.67 -25.63 -12.61
C ALA A 149 -8.08 -27.06 -13.02
N LYS A 150 -7.16 -27.77 -13.68
CA LYS A 150 -7.31 -29.19 -14.03
C LYS A 150 -7.51 -30.06 -12.78
N TYR A 151 -6.87 -29.71 -11.68
CA TYR A 151 -6.93 -30.43 -10.40
C TYR A 151 -7.39 -29.51 -9.25
N PRO A 152 -8.10 -30.03 -8.22
CA PRO A 152 -8.59 -29.21 -7.12
C PRO A 152 -7.50 -28.52 -6.30
N LYS A 153 -6.36 -29.18 -6.07
CA LYS A 153 -5.28 -28.66 -5.22
C LYS A 153 -4.71 -27.31 -5.74
N PRO A 154 -4.30 -27.19 -7.01
CA PRO A 154 -3.86 -25.89 -7.55
C PRO A 154 -4.93 -24.78 -7.49
N ALA A 155 -6.21 -25.10 -7.66
CA ALA A 155 -7.27 -24.08 -7.53
C ALA A 155 -7.43 -23.59 -6.08
N VAL A 156 -7.31 -24.50 -5.12
CA VAL A 156 -7.32 -24.14 -3.69
C VAL A 156 -6.10 -23.31 -3.32
N GLU A 157 -4.91 -23.69 -3.80
CA GLU A 157 -3.67 -22.94 -3.56
C GLU A 157 -3.78 -21.49 -4.08
N LYS A 158 -4.25 -21.29 -5.32
CA LYS A 158 -4.49 -19.94 -5.88
C LYS A 158 -5.54 -19.14 -5.12
N ALA A 159 -6.59 -19.79 -4.62
CA ALA A 159 -7.59 -19.13 -3.78
C ALA A 159 -7.02 -18.69 -2.44
N ILE A 160 -6.17 -19.51 -1.81
CA ILE A 160 -5.45 -19.15 -0.59
C ILE A 160 -4.53 -17.97 -0.86
N GLU A 161 -3.77 -18.01 -1.94
CA GLU A 161 -2.86 -16.95 -2.37
C GLU A 161 -3.60 -15.63 -2.58
N SER A 162 -4.72 -15.63 -3.31
CA SER A 162 -5.56 -14.44 -3.52
C SER A 162 -6.05 -13.81 -2.21
N ILE A 163 -6.46 -14.66 -1.25
CA ILE A 163 -6.91 -14.22 0.08
C ILE A 163 -5.73 -13.67 0.88
N ARG A 164 -4.55 -14.31 0.82
CA ARG A 164 -3.33 -13.83 1.48
C ARG A 164 -2.88 -12.49 0.92
N SER A 165 -2.85 -12.31 -0.39
CA SER A 165 -2.50 -11.03 -1.03
C SER A 165 -3.47 -9.92 -0.61
N ALA A 166 -4.77 -10.22 -0.54
CA ALA A 166 -5.75 -9.28 0.00
C ALA A 166 -5.50 -8.94 1.48
N GLY A 167 -5.05 -9.92 2.27
CA GLY A 167 -4.64 -9.73 3.66
C GLY A 167 -3.41 -8.85 3.81
N PHE A 168 -2.39 -9.08 2.96
CA PHE A 168 -1.20 -8.25 2.89
C PHE A 168 -1.53 -6.81 2.50
N ALA A 169 -2.37 -6.61 1.48
CA ALA A 169 -2.83 -5.28 1.10
C ALA A 169 -3.59 -4.59 2.25
N ALA A 170 -4.43 -5.35 2.97
CA ALA A 170 -5.13 -4.81 4.13
C ALA A 170 -4.14 -4.31 5.18
N ILE A 171 -3.26 -5.16 5.71
CA ILE A 171 -2.38 -4.81 6.84
C ILE A 171 -1.40 -3.67 6.56
N LYS A 172 -1.10 -3.40 5.28
CA LYS A 172 -0.21 -2.30 4.87
C LYS A 172 -0.93 -0.97 4.68
N LEU A 173 -2.26 -0.95 4.61
CA LEU A 173 -2.98 0.31 4.57
C LEU A 173 -2.76 1.09 5.88
N PRO A 174 -2.58 2.43 5.80
CA PRO A 174 -2.37 3.27 6.98
C PRO A 174 -3.68 3.41 7.75
N PHE A 175 -4.06 2.37 8.49
CA PHE A 175 -5.31 2.35 9.24
C PHE A 175 -5.33 3.48 10.28
N ASN A 176 -6.35 4.32 10.14
CA ASN A 176 -6.76 5.29 11.13
C ASN A 176 -8.29 5.21 11.25
N LYS A 177 -8.91 6.10 12.03
CA LYS A 177 -10.38 6.15 12.15
C LYS A 177 -11.10 6.40 10.81
N ASP A 178 -10.37 6.93 9.84
CA ASP A 178 -10.88 7.39 8.57
C ASP A 178 -10.71 6.42 7.39
N VAL A 179 -9.90 5.37 7.57
CA VAL A 179 -9.77 4.25 6.63
C VAL A 179 -10.65 3.07 7.07
N LYS A 180 -11.45 2.55 6.14
CA LYS A 180 -12.29 1.35 6.34
C LYS A 180 -11.94 0.31 5.29
N PHE A 181 -11.71 -0.92 5.71
CA PHE A 181 -11.39 -2.04 4.84
C PHE A 181 -12.42 -3.16 4.98
N GLY A 182 -13.06 -3.51 3.87
CA GLY A 182 -13.97 -4.64 3.75
C GLY A 182 -13.34 -5.79 2.98
N ILE A 183 -13.85 -7.00 3.21
CA ILE A 183 -13.43 -8.21 2.51
C ILE A 183 -14.69 -8.92 2.00
N LEU A 184 -14.75 -9.13 0.69
CA LEU A 184 -15.81 -9.82 -0.02
C LEU A 184 -15.20 -10.97 -0.82
N GLU A 185 -15.61 -12.19 -0.50
CA GLU A 185 -15.24 -13.38 -1.25
C GLU A 185 -16.21 -13.59 -2.43
N LEU A 186 -15.67 -13.80 -3.63
CA LEU A 186 -16.42 -14.07 -4.84
C LEU A 186 -16.36 -15.56 -5.14
N LYS A 187 -17.53 -16.20 -5.05
CA LYS A 187 -17.72 -17.60 -5.40
C LYS A 187 -18.46 -17.71 -6.73
N ARG A 188 -18.54 -18.94 -7.24
CA ARG A 188 -19.20 -19.26 -8.51
C ARG A 188 -20.65 -18.76 -8.57
N THR A 189 -21.39 -18.93 -7.48
CA THR A 189 -22.85 -18.69 -7.44
C THR A 189 -23.27 -17.61 -6.44
N SER A 190 -22.37 -17.23 -5.54
CA SER A 190 -22.64 -16.32 -4.44
C SER A 190 -21.46 -15.37 -4.20
N ILE A 191 -21.73 -14.32 -3.43
CA ILE A 191 -20.70 -13.48 -2.83
C ILE A 191 -20.85 -13.60 -1.31
N ASN A 192 -19.75 -13.59 -0.57
CA ASN A 192 -19.78 -13.73 0.88
C ASN A 192 -18.96 -12.63 1.55
N TRP A 193 -19.58 -11.87 2.43
CA TRP A 193 -18.89 -10.83 3.20
C TRP A 193 -18.15 -11.48 4.36
N ARG A 194 -16.82 -11.44 4.34
CA ARG A 194 -15.99 -11.82 5.48
C ARG A 194 -15.89 -10.68 6.48
N VAL A 195 -15.70 -9.46 5.96
CA VAL A 195 -15.68 -8.22 6.76
C VAL A 195 -16.46 -7.14 6.02
N ARG A 196 -17.50 -6.61 6.67
CA ARG A 196 -18.32 -5.54 6.08
C ARG A 196 -17.67 -4.18 6.40
N LEU A 197 -17.70 -3.23 5.47
CA LEU A 197 -17.14 -1.88 5.69
C LEU A 197 -17.65 -1.17 6.96
N GLY A 198 -18.88 -1.46 7.39
CA GLY A 198 -19.49 -0.89 8.59
C GLY A 198 -19.25 -1.68 9.89
N SER A 199 -18.57 -2.83 9.85
CA SER A 199 -18.31 -3.61 11.06
C SER A 199 -17.11 -3.05 11.84
N PRO A 200 -17.04 -3.25 13.18
CA PRO A 200 -15.90 -2.83 13.99
C PRO A 200 -14.55 -3.38 13.47
N ALA A 201 -14.53 -4.59 12.94
CA ALA A 201 -13.33 -5.20 12.36
C ALA A 201 -12.77 -4.43 11.15
N ALA A 202 -13.56 -3.58 10.48
CA ALA A 202 -13.13 -2.90 9.25
C ALA A 202 -12.09 -1.79 9.46
N ASN A 203 -11.80 -1.41 10.70
CA ASN A 203 -10.78 -0.40 11.03
C ASN A 203 -9.76 -0.90 12.06
N VAL A 204 -9.68 -2.21 12.28
CA VAL A 204 -8.74 -2.81 13.22
C VAL A 204 -7.91 -3.84 12.45
N PRO A 205 -6.62 -3.55 12.15
CA PRO A 205 -5.78 -4.47 11.37
C PRO A 205 -5.73 -5.89 11.95
N GLY A 206 -5.63 -6.02 13.27
CA GLY A 206 -5.60 -7.32 13.96
C GLY A 206 -6.85 -8.17 13.69
N ASP A 207 -8.03 -7.55 13.80
CA ASP A 207 -9.31 -8.23 13.54
C ASP A 207 -9.45 -8.65 12.07
N LEU A 208 -8.89 -7.86 11.15
CA LEU A 208 -8.84 -8.22 9.73
C LEU A 208 -7.99 -9.47 9.51
N VAL A 209 -6.78 -9.51 10.10
CA VAL A 209 -5.87 -10.66 10.00
C VAL A 209 -6.54 -11.94 10.48
N GLU A 210 -7.26 -11.91 11.59
CA GLU A 210 -7.99 -13.08 12.09
C GLU A 210 -8.98 -13.64 11.05
N LYS A 211 -9.66 -12.74 10.31
CA LYS A 211 -10.61 -13.14 9.24
C LYS A 211 -9.93 -13.66 7.98
N PHE A 212 -8.64 -13.36 7.77
CA PHE A 212 -7.82 -13.95 6.72
C PHE A 212 -7.28 -15.33 7.08
N LEU A 213 -7.13 -15.66 8.37
CA LEU A 213 -6.63 -16.97 8.79
C LEU A 213 -7.73 -18.05 8.79
N ASP A 214 -8.99 -17.65 8.94
CA ASP A 214 -10.15 -18.56 8.89
C ASP A 214 -10.59 -18.87 7.44
N ILE A 215 -9.70 -19.50 6.66
CA ILE A 215 -9.96 -19.83 5.26
C ILE A 215 -10.59 -21.22 5.12
N ASP A 216 -11.92 -21.25 5.05
CA ASP A 216 -12.64 -22.44 4.54
C ASP A 216 -12.69 -22.42 3.00
N VAL A 217 -11.60 -22.87 2.38
CA VAL A 217 -11.50 -23.12 0.93
C VAL A 217 -11.57 -24.63 0.66
N GLY A 218 -12.65 -25.05 0.01
CA GLY A 218 -12.91 -26.44 -0.32
C GLY A 218 -12.87 -26.73 -1.82
N ALA A 219 -13.09 -28.00 -2.19
CA ALA A 219 -13.13 -28.44 -3.59
C ALA A 219 -14.20 -27.73 -4.45
N GLY A 220 -15.20 -27.10 -3.83
CA GLY A 220 -16.20 -26.26 -4.51
C GLY A 220 -15.65 -25.01 -5.18
N ASN A 221 -14.41 -24.64 -4.88
CA ASN A 221 -13.67 -23.52 -5.49
C ASN A 221 -13.16 -23.85 -6.89
N ARG A 222 -13.17 -25.13 -7.28
CA ARG A 222 -12.95 -25.55 -8.66
C ARG A 222 -14.21 -25.25 -9.48
N ALA A 223 -14.32 -24.02 -9.92
CA ALA A 223 -15.42 -23.55 -10.73
C ALA A 223 -14.90 -22.90 -12.01
N TYR A 224 -15.52 -23.26 -13.13
CA TYR A 224 -15.37 -22.49 -14.36
C TYR A 224 -16.27 -21.25 -14.22
N GLY A 225 -15.68 -20.13 -13.81
CA GLY A 225 -16.31 -18.82 -13.79
C GLY A 225 -16.68 -18.25 -12.43
N THR A 226 -16.32 -16.99 -12.26
CA THR A 226 -16.63 -16.14 -11.11
C THR A 226 -17.87 -15.30 -11.39
N LYS A 227 -18.68 -15.05 -10.35
CA LYS A 227 -19.85 -14.18 -10.45
C LYS A 227 -19.48 -12.72 -10.15
N PHE A 228 -18.96 -12.02 -11.15
CA PHE A 228 -18.64 -10.59 -11.04
C PHE A 228 -19.82 -9.61 -11.14
N PRO A 229 -20.97 -9.87 -11.81
CA PRO A 229 -22.02 -8.86 -11.98
C PRO A 229 -22.53 -8.18 -10.69
N PRO A 230 -22.67 -8.87 -9.54
CA PRO A 230 -23.04 -8.25 -8.27
C PRO A 230 -22.07 -7.15 -7.80
N LEU A 231 -20.80 -7.17 -8.25
CA LEU A 231 -19.82 -6.14 -7.92
C LEU A 231 -20.29 -4.76 -8.42
N PHE A 232 -20.75 -4.69 -9.67
CA PHE A 232 -21.10 -3.44 -10.35
C PHE A 232 -22.49 -2.90 -9.98
N ARG A 233 -23.42 -3.77 -9.54
CA ARG A 233 -24.83 -3.39 -9.32
C ARG A 233 -25.28 -3.29 -7.86
N GLY A 234 -24.52 -3.85 -6.92
CA GLY A 234 -24.95 -3.85 -5.51
C GLY A 234 -23.83 -3.69 -4.51
N VAL A 235 -22.62 -4.17 -4.83
CA VAL A 235 -21.46 -3.95 -3.98
C VAL A 235 -20.93 -2.53 -4.18
N ALA A 236 -20.81 -2.07 -5.44
CA ALA A 236 -20.40 -0.71 -5.77
C ALA A 236 -21.26 0.34 -5.07
N ASP A 237 -22.58 0.15 -5.03
CA ASP A 237 -23.54 0.99 -4.30
C ASP A 237 -23.22 1.15 -2.81
N LYS A 238 -22.85 0.05 -2.16
CA LYS A 238 -22.54 0.03 -0.73
C LYS A 238 -21.18 0.66 -0.43
N LEU A 239 -20.30 0.59 -1.42
CA LEU A 239 -18.96 1.14 -1.34
C LEU A 239 -18.96 2.64 -1.66
N ALA A 240 -19.84 3.08 -2.58
CA ALA A 240 -19.97 4.47 -3.01
C ALA A 240 -20.15 5.44 -1.84
N SER A 241 -19.49 6.58 -1.93
CA SER A 241 -19.40 7.55 -0.85
C SER A 241 -19.06 8.93 -1.41
N ALA A 242 -19.76 9.96 -0.92
CA ALA A 242 -19.46 11.35 -1.24
C ALA A 242 -18.38 11.94 -0.32
N ASP A 243 -18.24 11.40 0.90
CA ASP A 243 -17.40 11.98 1.95
C ASP A 243 -15.95 11.49 1.89
N LYS A 244 -15.72 10.34 1.26
CA LYS A 244 -14.43 9.63 1.24
C LYS A 244 -14.28 8.91 -0.09
N PRO A 245 -13.07 8.88 -0.67
CA PRO A 245 -12.81 8.10 -1.87
C PRO A 245 -13.01 6.61 -1.60
N SER A 246 -13.49 5.92 -2.62
CA SER A 246 -13.91 4.52 -2.55
C SER A 246 -13.15 3.69 -3.56
N PHE A 247 -12.64 2.53 -3.13
CA PHE A 247 -11.78 1.66 -3.94
C PHE A 247 -12.23 0.21 -3.82
N MET A 248 -12.34 -0.47 -4.95
CA MET A 248 -12.58 -1.91 -5.04
C MET A 248 -11.32 -2.58 -5.58
N LEU A 249 -10.64 -3.34 -4.72
CA LEU A 249 -9.47 -4.13 -5.06
C LEU A 249 -9.93 -5.51 -5.53
N LEU A 250 -9.83 -5.78 -6.83
CA LEU A 250 -10.26 -7.05 -7.43
C LEU A 250 -9.06 -8.00 -7.55
N PHE A 251 -8.95 -8.97 -6.64
CA PHE A 251 -7.92 -10.01 -6.67
C PHE A 251 -8.45 -11.18 -7.51
N SER A 252 -7.97 -11.35 -8.74
CA SER A 252 -8.49 -12.36 -9.68
C SER A 252 -7.46 -12.72 -10.75
N ASP A 253 -7.60 -13.91 -11.35
CA ASP A 253 -6.89 -14.26 -12.59
C ASP A 253 -7.55 -13.66 -13.85
N GLY A 254 -8.72 -13.02 -13.69
CA GLY A 254 -9.43 -12.36 -14.77
C GLY A 254 -10.06 -13.32 -15.80
N HIS A 255 -10.08 -14.63 -15.55
CA HIS A 255 -10.63 -15.59 -16.48
C HIS A 255 -12.14 -15.73 -16.36
N LEU A 256 -12.86 -15.21 -17.36
CA LEU A 256 -14.30 -15.40 -17.48
C LEU A 256 -14.63 -16.80 -17.99
N LEU A 257 -15.75 -17.36 -17.50
CA LEU A 257 -16.33 -18.60 -18.07
C LEU A 257 -16.62 -18.47 -19.57
N LYS A 258 -17.05 -17.29 -20.01
CA LYS A 258 -17.34 -16.97 -21.41
C LYS A 258 -16.60 -15.68 -21.77
N PRO A 259 -15.44 -15.75 -22.43
CA PRO A 259 -14.71 -14.56 -22.87
C PRO A 259 -15.56 -13.62 -23.73
N SER A 260 -16.52 -14.15 -24.51
CA SER A 260 -17.46 -13.34 -25.29
C SER A 260 -18.39 -12.44 -24.44
N ASN A 261 -18.39 -12.58 -23.12
CA ASN A 261 -19.19 -11.74 -22.23
C ASN A 261 -18.46 -10.47 -21.78
N VAL A 262 -17.23 -10.20 -22.24
CA VAL A 262 -16.48 -8.98 -21.86
C VAL A 262 -17.32 -7.72 -22.12
N ASP A 263 -18.01 -7.62 -23.24
CA ASP A 263 -18.88 -6.48 -23.58
C ASP A 263 -20.00 -6.25 -22.55
N ASN A 264 -20.53 -7.31 -21.95
CA ASN A 264 -21.52 -7.20 -20.89
C ASN A 264 -20.90 -6.55 -19.63
N TYR A 265 -19.63 -6.83 -19.33
CA TYR A 265 -18.93 -6.23 -18.21
C TYR A 265 -18.52 -4.78 -18.46
N ILE A 266 -18.17 -4.44 -19.70
CA ILE A 266 -18.00 -3.03 -20.14
C ILE A 266 -19.31 -2.27 -19.89
N ALA A 267 -20.44 -2.82 -20.35
CA ALA A 267 -21.75 -2.22 -20.14
C ALA A 267 -22.09 -2.08 -18.64
N LEU A 268 -21.78 -3.09 -17.82
CA LEU A 268 -22.00 -3.04 -16.36
C LEU A 268 -21.13 -1.98 -15.66
N LYS A 269 -19.85 -1.82 -16.05
CA LYS A 269 -18.99 -0.76 -15.54
C LYS A 269 -19.52 0.61 -15.96
N ALA A 270 -19.89 0.78 -17.22
CA ALA A 270 -20.47 2.04 -17.70
C ALA A 270 -21.79 2.38 -16.98
N GLU A 271 -22.66 1.40 -16.78
CA GLU A 271 -23.90 1.54 -16.00
C GLU A 271 -23.61 1.98 -14.55
N MET A 272 -22.61 1.36 -13.90
CA MET A 272 -22.15 1.72 -12.56
C MET A 272 -21.66 3.18 -12.50
N LEU A 273 -20.79 3.58 -13.44
CA LEU A 273 -20.24 4.94 -13.50
C LEU A 273 -21.33 5.98 -13.75
N ASN A 274 -22.24 5.73 -14.70
CA ASN A 274 -23.36 6.64 -14.99
C ASN A 274 -24.28 6.82 -13.79
N ARG A 275 -24.50 5.76 -13.02
CA ARG A 275 -25.42 5.74 -11.88
C ARG A 275 -24.84 6.36 -10.62
N LEU A 276 -23.54 6.13 -10.35
CA LEU A 276 -22.88 6.56 -9.12
C LEU A 276 -22.06 7.85 -9.31
N GLY A 277 -21.76 8.24 -10.55
CA GLY A 277 -21.01 9.45 -10.87
C GLY A 277 -19.67 9.51 -10.14
N ALA A 278 -19.35 10.66 -9.57
CA ALA A 278 -18.11 10.88 -8.82
C ALA A 278 -17.98 10.07 -7.53
N THR A 279 -19.08 9.46 -7.05
CA THR A 279 -19.07 8.60 -5.85
C THR A 279 -18.79 7.13 -6.18
N ALA A 280 -18.72 6.78 -7.47
CA ALA A 280 -18.41 5.42 -7.92
C ALA A 280 -17.04 4.99 -7.38
N PRO A 281 -16.90 3.74 -6.90
CA PRO A 281 -15.59 3.25 -6.51
C PRO A 281 -14.68 3.10 -7.73
N ARG A 282 -13.41 3.48 -7.56
CA ARG A 282 -12.37 3.11 -8.51
C ARG A 282 -12.08 1.62 -8.39
N ILE A 283 -11.94 0.92 -9.51
CA ILE A 283 -11.67 -0.52 -9.55
C ILE A 283 -10.19 -0.73 -9.85
N ILE A 284 -9.45 -1.23 -8.86
CA ILE A 284 -8.03 -1.56 -8.99
C ILE A 284 -7.94 -3.09 -9.07
N CYS A 285 -7.30 -3.62 -10.10
CA CYS A 285 -7.21 -5.06 -10.30
C CYS A 285 -5.83 -5.59 -9.95
N ILE A 286 -5.82 -6.70 -9.21
CA ILE A 286 -4.62 -7.40 -8.77
C ILE A 286 -4.64 -8.78 -9.40
N ARG A 287 -3.68 -9.05 -10.26
CA ARG A 287 -3.51 -10.34 -10.95
C ARG A 287 -2.71 -11.29 -10.07
N ILE A 288 -3.24 -12.50 -9.89
CA ILE A 288 -2.71 -13.47 -8.92
C ILE A 288 -1.75 -14.50 -9.52
N VAL A 289 -1.55 -14.54 -10.84
CA VAL A 289 -0.66 -15.56 -11.46
C VAL A 289 -0.13 -15.13 -12.83
N GLU A 290 -0.86 -14.26 -13.55
CA GLU A 290 -0.57 -13.96 -14.96
C GLU A 290 0.16 -12.62 -15.11
N GLU A 291 1.19 -12.58 -15.95
CA GLU A 291 1.96 -11.36 -16.27
C GLU A 291 1.18 -10.40 -17.17
N GLU A 292 0.27 -10.92 -17.99
CA GLU A 292 -0.55 -10.15 -18.93
C GLU A 292 -1.98 -9.94 -18.39
N ASN A 293 -2.59 -8.81 -18.74
CA ASN A 293 -4.00 -8.58 -18.42
C ASN A 293 -4.88 -9.47 -19.30
N THR A 294 -5.99 -9.95 -18.75
CA THR A 294 -7.05 -10.52 -19.58
C THR A 294 -7.91 -9.39 -20.15
N PRO A 295 -8.58 -9.61 -21.31
CA PRO A 295 -9.50 -8.61 -21.87
C PRO A 295 -10.61 -8.18 -20.91
N PHE A 296 -10.98 -9.04 -19.94
CA PHE A 296 -11.92 -8.69 -18.90
C PHE A 296 -11.34 -7.66 -17.92
N LEU A 297 -10.11 -7.87 -17.45
CA LEU A 297 -9.46 -6.92 -16.54
C LEU A 297 -9.23 -5.58 -17.27
N ASP A 298 -8.72 -5.59 -18.50
CA ASP A 298 -8.56 -4.37 -19.29
C ASP A 298 -9.89 -3.60 -19.46
N ALA A 299 -11.01 -4.32 -19.56
CA ALA A 299 -12.33 -3.73 -19.71
C ALA A 299 -12.89 -3.09 -18.43
N VAL A 300 -12.58 -3.63 -17.24
CA VAL A 300 -13.26 -3.23 -16.00
C VAL A 300 -12.38 -2.50 -15.00
N CYS A 301 -11.07 -2.58 -15.12
CA CYS A 301 -10.14 -1.97 -14.17
C CYS A 301 -9.82 -0.52 -14.57
N ASP A 302 -9.59 0.34 -13.58
CA ASP A 302 -9.07 1.70 -13.77
C ASP A 302 -7.53 1.70 -13.69
N SER A 303 -6.98 0.79 -12.88
CA SER A 303 -5.56 0.45 -12.81
C SER A 303 -5.40 -1.06 -12.60
N SER A 304 -4.25 -1.60 -13.00
CA SER A 304 -3.95 -3.03 -12.89
C SER A 304 -2.53 -3.27 -12.42
N TYR A 305 -2.35 -4.20 -11.49
CA TYR A 305 -1.06 -4.64 -10.97
C TYR A 305 -0.94 -6.15 -11.12
N SER A 306 0.28 -6.65 -11.35
CA SER A 306 0.59 -8.07 -11.13
C SER A 306 1.40 -8.21 -9.85
N VAL A 307 1.15 -9.27 -9.08
CA VAL A 307 2.04 -9.66 -7.97
C VAL A 307 3.46 -9.91 -8.51
N SER A 308 3.58 -10.52 -9.71
CA SER A 308 4.87 -10.80 -10.35
C SER A 308 5.60 -9.58 -10.92
N GLN A 309 4.95 -8.41 -11.01
CA GLN A 309 5.57 -7.19 -11.55
C GLN A 309 6.49 -6.47 -10.55
N PHE A 310 6.58 -6.96 -9.32
CA PHE A 310 7.42 -6.37 -8.28
C PHE A 310 8.59 -7.30 -7.96
N PRO A 311 9.69 -7.26 -8.74
CA PRO A 311 10.85 -8.10 -8.50
C PRO A 311 11.43 -7.89 -7.09
N ASN A 312 11.91 -8.96 -6.45
CA ASN A 312 12.40 -8.93 -5.07
C ASN A 312 13.53 -7.93 -4.88
N ALA A 313 13.37 -7.01 -3.93
CA ALA A 313 14.42 -6.09 -3.45
C ALA A 313 15.79 -6.75 -3.27
N ASP A 314 15.79 -7.99 -2.75
CA ASP A 314 16.97 -8.67 -2.24
C ASP A 314 17.56 -9.73 -3.22
N ASP A 315 16.99 -9.90 -4.43
CA ASP A 315 17.33 -11.01 -5.34
C ASP A 315 18.74 -10.98 -5.94
N TYR A 316 19.52 -9.90 -5.77
CA TYR A 316 20.84 -9.83 -6.41
C TYR A 316 21.94 -10.59 -5.66
N TYR A 317 21.73 -11.02 -4.40
CA TYR A 317 22.79 -11.68 -3.62
C TYR A 317 22.46 -13.06 -3.02
N ASP A 318 21.19 -13.50 -3.01
CA ASP A 318 20.86 -14.89 -2.66
C ASP A 318 19.62 -15.35 -3.45
N SER A 319 19.84 -16.04 -4.57
CA SER A 319 18.79 -16.62 -5.43
C SER A 319 17.94 -17.72 -4.76
N ARG A 320 18.00 -17.82 -3.42
CA ARG A 320 17.25 -18.75 -2.58
C ARG A 320 16.14 -18.07 -1.78
N TYR A 321 16.05 -16.74 -1.83
CA TYR A 321 15.02 -15.94 -1.14
C TYR A 321 14.17 -15.14 -2.13
N ASN A 322 13.62 -15.82 -3.12
CA ASN A 322 12.47 -15.30 -3.85
C ASN A 322 11.23 -15.51 -2.98
N SER A 323 11.00 -14.58 -2.05
CA SER A 323 9.93 -14.74 -1.07
C SER A 323 8.66 -14.08 -1.60
N GLU A 324 7.60 -14.86 -1.77
CA GLU A 324 6.21 -14.41 -2.01
C GLU A 324 5.81 -13.21 -1.11
N TYR A 325 6.47 -13.04 0.03
CA TYR A 325 6.33 -11.92 0.94
C TYR A 325 6.76 -10.56 0.32
N ASP A 326 7.86 -10.50 -0.42
CA ASP A 326 8.41 -9.26 -0.97
C ASP A 326 7.58 -8.70 -2.13
N GLU A 327 7.10 -9.58 -3.01
CA GLU A 327 6.17 -9.25 -4.09
C GLU A 327 4.85 -8.69 -3.53
N ASN A 328 4.26 -9.40 -2.56
CA ASN A 328 3.04 -8.96 -1.87
C ASN A 328 3.24 -7.63 -1.13
N ARG A 329 4.43 -7.41 -0.56
CA ARG A 329 4.78 -6.17 0.13
C ARG A 329 4.86 -5.00 -0.85
N ALA A 330 5.54 -5.16 -1.99
CA ALA A 330 5.67 -4.12 -2.99
C ALA A 330 4.33 -3.77 -3.66
N LEU A 331 3.49 -4.77 -3.95
CA LEU A 331 2.10 -4.55 -4.38
C LEU A 331 1.33 -3.72 -3.35
N ALA A 332 1.36 -4.13 -2.09
CA ALA A 332 0.62 -3.43 -1.04
C ALA A 332 1.07 -1.96 -0.90
N ASN A 333 2.36 -1.72 -1.07
CA ASN A 333 2.95 -0.39 -1.07
C ASN A 333 2.48 0.48 -2.24
N ALA A 334 2.40 -0.07 -3.45
CA ALA A 334 1.83 0.61 -4.61
C ALA A 334 0.34 0.93 -4.40
N LEU A 335 -0.42 -0.01 -3.82
CA LEU A 335 -1.83 0.20 -3.48
C LEU A 335 -2.02 1.31 -2.45
N VAL A 336 -1.17 1.37 -1.42
CA VAL A 336 -1.21 2.46 -0.43
C VAL A 336 -1.04 3.81 -1.10
N GLN A 337 -0.11 3.94 -2.03
CA GLN A 337 0.13 5.20 -2.75
C GLN A 337 -1.03 5.60 -3.65
N GLU A 338 -1.65 4.64 -4.34
CA GLU A 338 -2.82 4.93 -5.18
C GLU A 338 -4.06 5.31 -4.35
N ILE A 339 -4.24 4.68 -3.18
CA ILE A 339 -5.42 4.86 -2.31
C ILE A 339 -5.28 6.09 -1.42
N CYS A 340 -4.06 6.38 -0.97
CA CYS A 340 -3.72 7.43 -0.03
C CYS A 340 -2.62 8.37 -0.60
N PRO A 341 -2.87 9.06 -1.73
CA PRO A 341 -1.88 9.92 -2.39
C PRO A 341 -1.46 11.15 -1.57
#